data_AF-A0A364L1K6-F1
#
_entry.id   AF-A0A364L1K6-F1
#
_cell.length_a   1.000
_cell.length_b   1.000
_cell.length_c   1.000
_cell.angle_alpha   90.00
_cell.angle_beta   90.00
_cell.angle_gamma   90.00
#
_symmetry.space_group_name_H-M   'P 1'
#
loop_
_entity.id
_entity.type
_entity.pdbx_description
1 polymer ?
#
loop_
_entity_poly.entity_id
_entity_poly.type
_entity_poly.pdbx_seq_one_letter_code
_entity_poly.pdbx_strand_id
1 'polypeptide(L)'
;MDTLRDQDMALQLMLEDLAELEGQQKGKQRAGESTDKEVAFEAMKNEIHAARLLLQDRMLAARVGTVAHDETDSDSDSDSTISDLVDLTEQQDMPDASQELEIAPTKPTSNCDSCLEQRQIFLIKSCNHNYCHTCIRELFLGAIRDEELYPPRCCAEPFPAETASQVLGNNELDNFNQKATEYTAERRVYCADPGCSSFIPQSAIQSDVGTCPECQKLVAKRFIHG
;
A
#
# COMPACT_ATOMS: atom_id res chain seq x y z
N MET A 1 21.88 3.69 10.68
CA MET A 1 22.93 2.78 10.19
C MET A 1 23.01 1.50 11.03
N ASP A 2 22.86 1.60 12.35
CA ASP A 2 22.97 0.43 13.25
C ASP A 2 21.86 -0.61 13.04
N THR A 3 20.62 -0.17 12.80
CA THR A 3 19.48 -1.07 12.52
C THR A 3 19.66 -1.97 11.28
N LEU A 4 20.36 -1.50 10.24
CA LEU A 4 20.61 -2.30 9.03
C LEU A 4 21.70 -3.36 9.26
N ARG A 5 22.67 -3.07 10.13
CA ARG A 5 23.70 -4.05 10.51
C ARG A 5 23.12 -5.13 11.41
N ASP A 6 22.23 -4.75 12.31
CA ASP A 6 21.52 -5.69 13.19
C ASP A 6 20.66 -6.67 12.37
N GLN A 7 19.98 -6.17 11.33
CA GLN A 7 19.22 -6.99 10.38
C GLN A 7 20.11 -7.96 9.59
N ASP A 8 21.29 -7.52 9.13
CA ASP A 8 22.23 -8.39 8.38
C ASP A 8 22.79 -9.50 9.27
N MET A 9 23.08 -9.17 10.53
CA MET A 9 23.53 -10.12 11.55
C MET A 9 22.44 -11.14 11.90
N ALA A 10 21.18 -10.72 12.03
CA ALA A 10 20.06 -11.63 12.25
C ALA A 10 19.86 -12.61 11.07
N LEU A 11 19.98 -12.11 9.83
CA LEU A 11 19.94 -12.96 8.63
C LEU A 11 21.13 -13.93 8.58
N GLN A 12 22.31 -13.53 9.08
CA GLN A 12 23.47 -14.41 9.17
C GLN A 12 23.25 -15.56 10.16
N LEU A 13 22.66 -15.26 11.31
CA LEU A 13 22.35 -16.25 12.33
C LEU A 13 21.35 -17.28 11.81
N MET A 14 20.32 -16.85 11.06
CA MET A 14 19.36 -17.78 10.46
C MET A 14 20.03 -18.74 9.44
N LEU A 15 21.05 -18.29 8.70
CA LEU A 15 21.80 -19.18 7.81
C LEU A 15 22.62 -20.21 8.59
N GLU A 16 23.16 -19.83 9.75
CA GLU A 16 23.90 -20.72 10.63
C GLU A 16 22.97 -21.78 11.25
N ASP A 17 21.80 -21.37 11.74
CA ASP A 17 20.76 -22.27 12.24
C ASP A 17 20.32 -23.29 11.15
N LEU A 18 20.14 -22.84 9.90
CA LEU A 18 19.80 -23.73 8.80
C LEU A 18 20.92 -24.73 8.47
N ALA A 19 22.19 -24.30 8.55
CA ALA A 19 23.34 -25.19 8.34
C ALA A 19 23.46 -26.24 9.46
N GLU A 20 23.18 -25.88 10.71
CA GLU A 20 23.13 -26.82 11.83
C GLU A 20 22.01 -27.85 11.64
N LEU A 21 20.80 -27.40 11.28
CA LEU A 21 19.65 -28.27 11.03
C LEU A 21 19.89 -29.25 9.88
N GLU A 22 20.55 -28.80 8.81
CA GLU A 22 20.93 -29.65 7.68
C GLU A 22 21.98 -30.69 8.08
N GLY A 23 22.96 -30.31 8.92
CA GLY A 23 23.98 -31.20 9.46
C GLY A 23 23.42 -32.34 10.33
N GLN A 24 22.32 -32.08 11.06
CA GLN A 24 21.63 -33.07 11.88
C GLN A 24 20.83 -34.11 11.08
N GLN A 25 20.56 -33.86 9.78
CA GLN A 25 19.63 -34.65 8.97
C GLN A 25 20.27 -35.69 8.04
N LYS A 26 21.59 -35.95 8.14
CA LYS A 26 22.26 -36.99 7.35
C LYS A 26 21.80 -38.42 7.72
N GLY A 27 20.64 -38.82 7.22
CA GLY A 27 20.10 -40.17 7.20
C GLY A 27 20.25 -40.82 5.82
N LYS A 28 20.50 -42.13 5.79
CA LYS A 28 20.74 -42.93 4.57
C LYS A 28 19.58 -42.82 3.57
N GLN A 29 19.81 -42.20 2.42
CA GLN A 29 18.83 -42.14 1.33
C GLN A 29 19.42 -42.65 0.02
N ARG A 30 18.54 -42.99 -0.92
CA ARG A 30 18.90 -43.49 -2.25
C ARG A 30 19.41 -42.31 -3.08
N ALA A 31 20.54 -42.50 -3.77
CA ALA A 31 21.14 -41.45 -4.57
C ALA A 31 20.19 -40.98 -5.70
N GLY A 32 19.90 -39.68 -5.76
CA GLY A 32 19.22 -39.03 -6.89
C GLY A 32 17.84 -38.42 -6.62
N GLU A 33 17.31 -38.50 -5.40
CA GLU A 33 16.00 -37.92 -5.04
C GLU A 33 16.19 -36.92 -3.89
N SER A 34 15.94 -35.64 -4.15
CA SER A 34 15.96 -34.60 -3.11
C SER A 34 14.70 -34.70 -2.27
N THR A 35 14.83 -34.72 -0.94
CA THR A 35 13.64 -34.73 -0.08
C THR A 35 12.95 -33.38 -0.04
N ASP A 36 11.65 -33.38 0.28
CA ASP A 36 10.89 -32.16 0.56
C ASP A 36 11.59 -31.27 1.60
N LYS A 37 12.32 -31.86 2.55
CA LYS A 37 13.10 -31.13 3.55
C LYS A 37 14.32 -30.42 2.94
N GLU A 38 15.08 -31.10 2.08
CA GLU A 38 16.23 -30.51 1.39
C GLU A 38 15.78 -29.37 0.45
N VAL A 39 14.68 -29.57 -0.27
CA VAL A 39 14.08 -28.52 -1.11
C VAL A 39 13.62 -27.32 -0.26
N ALA A 40 13.00 -27.57 0.89
CA ALA A 40 12.58 -26.50 1.81
C ALA A 40 13.77 -25.74 2.41
N PHE A 41 14.84 -26.43 2.82
CA PHE A 41 16.06 -25.78 3.31
C PHE A 41 16.71 -24.92 2.23
N GLU A 42 16.83 -25.45 1.01
CA GLU A 42 17.42 -24.72 -0.11
C GLU A 42 16.57 -23.50 -0.48
N ALA A 43 15.25 -23.61 -0.52
CA ALA A 43 14.35 -22.48 -0.74
C ALA A 43 14.53 -21.40 0.34
N MET A 44 14.57 -21.80 1.62
CA MET A 44 14.71 -20.86 2.74
C MET A 44 16.09 -20.18 2.76
N LYS A 45 17.17 -20.90 2.43
CA LYS A 45 18.51 -20.31 2.25
C LYS A 45 18.50 -19.27 1.13
N ASN A 46 17.88 -19.59 -0.01
CA ASN A 46 17.80 -18.68 -1.15
C ASN A 46 17.03 -17.40 -0.80
N GLU A 47 15.92 -17.51 -0.07
CA GLU A 47 15.16 -16.35 0.41
C GLU A 47 15.98 -15.46 1.36
N ILE A 48 16.71 -16.05 2.31
CA ILE A 48 17.56 -15.30 3.25
C ILE A 48 18.73 -14.62 2.52
N HIS A 49 19.34 -15.29 1.54
CA HIS A 49 20.39 -14.69 0.71
C HIS A 49 19.87 -13.51 -0.12
N ALA A 50 18.67 -13.64 -0.71
CA ALA A 50 18.04 -12.55 -1.45
C ALA A 50 17.75 -11.34 -0.55
N ALA A 51 17.25 -11.57 0.67
CA ALA A 51 17.01 -10.51 1.65
C ALA A 51 18.32 -9.80 2.07
N ARG A 52 19.41 -10.56 2.26
CA ARG A 52 20.75 -9.99 2.56
C ARG A 52 21.29 -9.11 1.43
N LEU A 53 21.11 -9.52 0.17
CA LEU A 53 21.52 -8.70 -0.99
C LEU A 53 20.82 -7.34 -0.98
N LEU A 54 19.50 -7.32 -0.81
CA LEU A 54 18.72 -6.08 -0.73
C LEU A 54 19.15 -5.19 0.43
N LEU A 55 19.50 -5.79 1.57
CA LEU A 55 19.94 -5.08 2.75
C LEU A 55 21.34 -4.46 2.56
N GLN A 56 22.26 -5.21 1.93
CA GLN A 56 23.60 -4.74 1.61
C GLN A 56 23.56 -3.59 0.59
N ASP A 57 22.70 -3.69 -0.43
CA ASP A 57 22.47 -2.59 -1.39
C ASP A 57 21.98 -1.33 -0.68
N ARG A 58 21.02 -1.47 0.24
CA ARG A 58 20.54 -0.36 1.07
C ARG A 58 21.63 0.24 1.96
N MET A 59 22.51 -0.59 2.52
CA MET A 59 23.66 -0.12 3.31
C MET A 59 24.67 0.66 2.46
N LEU A 60 24.92 0.24 1.22
CA LEU A 60 25.81 0.92 0.28
C LEU A 60 25.20 2.25 -0.19
N ALA A 61 23.92 2.26 -0.59
CA ALA A 61 23.21 3.47 -0.98
C ALA A 61 23.21 4.53 0.14
N ALA A 62 23.03 4.10 1.39
CA ALA A 62 23.08 4.98 2.56
C ALA A 62 24.49 5.56 2.83
N ARG A 63 25.57 4.93 2.36
CA ARG A 63 26.95 5.45 2.48
C ARG A 63 27.33 6.42 1.36
N VAL A 64 26.74 6.27 0.17
CA VAL A 64 26.97 7.18 -0.95
C VAL A 64 26.24 8.52 -0.76
N GLY A 65 25.11 8.52 -0.03
CA GLY A 65 24.30 9.71 0.25
C GLY A 65 24.90 10.77 1.19
N THR A 66 26.16 10.64 1.64
CA THR A 66 26.81 11.62 2.54
C THR A 66 27.80 12.57 1.87
N VAL A 67 27.82 12.67 0.54
CA VAL A 67 28.62 13.69 -0.16
C VAL A 67 27.74 14.90 -0.51
N ALA A 68 27.60 15.82 0.43
CA ALA A 68 27.29 17.22 0.16
C ALA A 68 27.92 18.10 1.23
N HIS A 69 28.57 19.16 0.75
CA HIS A 69 29.28 20.25 1.45
C HIS A 69 30.74 19.99 1.83
N ASP A 70 31.64 20.42 0.95
CA ASP A 70 32.60 21.43 1.39
C ASP A 70 32.61 22.56 0.35
N GLU A 71 32.36 23.78 0.83
CA GLU A 71 32.47 25.00 0.06
C GLU A 71 33.95 25.32 -0.16
N THR A 72 34.33 25.68 -1.39
CA THR A 72 35.41 26.64 -1.60
C THR A 72 35.08 27.50 -2.81
N ASP A 73 34.87 28.78 -2.54
CA ASP A 73 34.91 29.87 -3.50
C ASP A 73 36.25 29.90 -4.22
N SER A 74 36.23 30.10 -5.54
CA SER A 74 37.28 30.84 -6.24
C SER A 74 36.82 31.22 -7.64
N ASP A 75 36.72 32.53 -7.86
CA ASP A 75 36.63 33.22 -9.14
C ASP A 75 37.76 32.81 -10.11
N SER A 76 37.46 32.72 -11.40
CA SER A 76 38.39 33.13 -12.46
C SER A 76 37.68 33.27 -13.81
N ASP A 77 37.69 34.50 -14.30
CA ASP A 77 37.38 34.94 -15.66
C ASP A 77 38.14 34.17 -16.74
N SER A 78 37.50 33.91 -17.88
CA SER A 78 38.20 33.92 -19.17
C SER A 78 37.26 34.31 -20.31
N ASP A 79 37.50 35.53 -20.75
CA ASP A 79 36.99 36.26 -21.91
C ASP A 79 37.30 35.58 -23.26
N SER A 80 36.36 35.69 -24.21
CA SER A 80 36.68 35.71 -25.65
C SER A 80 35.58 36.43 -26.46
N THR A 81 35.77 37.74 -26.65
CA THR A 81 35.16 38.56 -27.72
C THR A 81 35.47 37.99 -29.12
N ILE A 82 34.63 38.11 -30.16
CA ILE A 82 34.45 39.26 -31.09
C ILE A 82 33.22 38.92 -31.98
N SER A 83 32.10 39.66 -31.89
CA SER A 83 31.55 40.64 -32.86
C SER A 83 31.58 40.28 -34.36
N ASP A 84 30.40 40.21 -35.00
CA ASP A 84 30.11 40.89 -36.28
C ASP A 84 28.62 40.77 -36.69
N LEU A 85 27.92 41.89 -36.50
CA LEU A 85 26.81 42.52 -37.26
C LEU A 85 26.03 41.71 -38.31
N VAL A 86 24.69 41.69 -38.20
CA VAL A 86 23.81 42.53 -39.05
C VAL A 86 22.38 42.63 -38.48
N ASP A 87 21.96 43.89 -38.38
CA ASP A 87 20.64 44.42 -38.06
C ASP A 87 19.78 44.51 -39.33
N LEU A 88 18.57 43.94 -39.31
CA LEU A 88 17.47 44.26 -40.24
C LEU A 88 16.13 44.09 -39.51
N THR A 89 15.74 45.18 -38.84
CA THR A 89 14.39 45.75 -38.71
C THR A 89 13.14 44.95 -39.13
N GLU A 90 12.19 44.97 -38.18
CA GLU A 90 10.73 45.21 -38.31
C GLU A 90 9.72 44.06 -38.29
N GLN A 91 9.04 44.02 -37.13
CA GLN A 91 7.60 43.84 -36.88
C GLN A 91 7.02 42.43 -36.88
N GLN A 92 6.75 41.92 -35.66
CA GLN A 92 5.35 41.70 -35.22
C GLN A 92 5.26 41.47 -33.70
N ASP A 93 4.28 42.14 -33.12
CA ASP A 93 3.90 42.23 -31.69
C ASP A 93 3.69 40.89 -30.98
N MET A 94 4.11 40.80 -29.71
CA MET A 94 3.34 40.15 -28.63
C MET A 94 3.71 40.76 -27.26
N PRO A 95 2.73 41.10 -26.40
CA PRO A 95 2.97 41.85 -25.16
C PRO A 95 3.53 40.96 -24.04
N ASP A 96 4.47 41.54 -23.33
CA ASP A 96 5.05 41.11 -22.06
C ASP A 96 3.98 41.13 -20.96
N ALA A 97 3.57 39.93 -20.54
CA ALA A 97 2.78 39.73 -19.33
C ALA A 97 3.59 38.83 -18.41
N SER A 98 4.29 39.49 -17.50
CA SER A 98 4.86 38.92 -16.29
C SER A 98 3.73 38.18 -15.54
N GLN A 99 3.72 36.86 -15.64
CA GLN A 99 3.03 36.01 -14.69
C GLN A 99 4.09 35.13 -14.03
N GLU A 100 4.61 35.65 -12.93
CA GLU A 100 5.17 34.84 -11.86
C GLU A 100 4.22 33.68 -11.60
N LEU A 101 4.64 32.47 -11.96
CA LEU A 101 3.94 31.26 -11.58
C LEU A 101 4.11 31.11 -10.06
N GLU A 102 3.12 31.57 -9.31
CA GLU A 102 2.98 31.24 -7.90
C GLU A 102 2.97 29.71 -7.77
N ILE A 103 4.07 29.15 -7.26
CA ILE A 103 4.17 27.73 -6.96
C ILE A 103 3.20 27.48 -5.79
N ALA A 104 1.99 27.03 -6.13
CA ALA A 104 1.02 26.57 -5.14
C ALA A 104 1.70 25.55 -4.21
N PRO A 105 1.43 25.57 -2.88
CA PRO A 105 2.05 24.65 -1.95
C PRO A 105 1.76 23.21 -2.39
N THR A 106 2.79 22.54 -2.88
CA THR A 106 2.70 21.15 -3.31
C THR A 106 2.42 20.30 -2.07
N LYS A 107 1.37 19.47 -2.11
CA LYS A 107 1.06 18.55 -1.01
C LYS A 107 2.32 17.76 -0.63
N PRO A 108 2.58 17.54 0.67
CA PRO A 108 3.76 16.81 1.10
C PRO A 108 3.81 15.43 0.44
N THR A 109 5.00 15.03 -0.02
CA THR A 109 5.27 13.68 -0.52
C THR A 109 6.20 12.96 0.45
N SER A 110 5.99 11.66 0.61
CA SER A 110 6.73 10.79 1.53
C SER A 110 6.53 9.33 1.07
N ASN A 111 7.28 8.42 1.68
CA ASN A 111 7.17 7.00 1.37
C ASN A 111 5.88 6.43 1.97
N CYS A 112 5.15 5.66 1.16
CA CYS A 112 4.01 4.90 1.64
C CYS A 112 4.47 3.65 2.40
N ASP A 113 3.93 3.39 3.59
CA ASP A 113 4.27 2.23 4.41
C ASP A 113 3.78 0.90 3.83
N SER A 114 2.87 0.92 2.85
CA SER A 114 2.35 -0.28 2.19
C SER A 114 3.10 -0.64 0.91
N CYS A 115 3.28 0.29 -0.02
CA CYS A 115 3.98 0.01 -1.29
C CYS A 115 5.44 0.48 -1.32
N LEU A 116 5.91 1.17 -0.29
CA LEU A 116 7.28 1.71 -0.17
C LEU A 116 7.67 2.77 -1.21
N GLU A 117 6.72 3.24 -2.02
CA GLU A 117 6.96 4.26 -3.04
C GLU A 117 6.72 5.68 -2.51
N GLN A 118 7.48 6.65 -3.03
CA GLN A 118 7.33 8.06 -2.71
C GLN A 118 6.12 8.65 -3.46
N ARG A 119 5.07 9.02 -2.72
CA ARG A 119 3.81 9.53 -3.27
C ARG A 119 3.24 10.62 -2.35
N GLN A 120 2.15 11.25 -2.77
CA GLN A 120 1.32 12.01 -1.83
C GLN A 120 0.68 11.04 -0.83
N ILE A 121 0.78 11.37 0.45
CA ILE A 121 0.41 10.48 1.56
C ILE A 121 -0.71 11.05 2.43
N PHE A 122 -1.50 10.13 2.95
CA PHE A 122 -2.42 10.33 4.06
C PHE A 122 -1.72 9.89 5.34
N LEU A 123 -1.59 10.80 6.29
CA LEU A 123 -1.04 10.51 7.62
C LEU A 123 -2.15 10.03 8.55
N ILE A 124 -2.01 8.82 9.08
CA ILE A 124 -2.93 8.28 10.06
C ILE A 124 -2.51 8.74 11.45
N LYS A 125 -3.25 9.69 12.02
CA LYS A 125 -2.83 10.43 13.22
C LYS A 125 -2.59 9.56 14.46
N SER A 126 -3.28 8.44 14.62
CA SER A 126 -3.11 7.59 15.80
C SER A 126 -1.86 6.71 15.76
N CYS A 127 -1.51 6.18 14.57
CA CYS A 127 -0.37 5.27 14.37
C CYS A 127 0.86 5.93 13.69
N ASN A 128 0.73 7.17 13.19
CA ASN A 128 1.73 7.90 12.38
C ASN A 128 2.19 7.18 11.09
N HIS A 129 1.45 6.19 10.62
CA HIS A 129 1.70 5.56 9.32
C HIS A 129 1.18 6.43 8.17
N ASN A 130 1.90 6.37 7.05
CA ASN A 130 1.68 7.08 5.81
C ASN A 130 1.22 6.10 4.73
N TYR A 131 0.08 6.37 4.12
CA TYR A 131 -0.39 5.58 2.98
C TYR A 131 -0.64 6.46 1.77
N CYS A 132 -0.26 6.00 0.59
CA CYS A 132 -0.68 6.64 -0.64
C CYS A 132 -2.18 6.38 -0.89
N HIS A 133 -2.81 7.24 -1.71
CA HIS A 133 -4.23 7.12 -2.06
C HIS A 133 -4.60 5.70 -2.54
N THR A 134 -3.80 5.15 -3.45
CA THR A 134 -4.01 3.82 -4.03
C THR A 134 -4.00 2.72 -2.97
N CYS A 135 -3.05 2.75 -2.04
CA CYS A 135 -2.95 1.73 -1.00
C CYS A 135 -4.10 1.80 -0.01
N ILE A 136 -4.50 2.99 0.47
CA ILE A 136 -5.69 3.11 1.33
C ILE A 136 -6.92 2.61 0.58
N ARG A 137 -7.10 3.05 -0.66
CA ARG A 137 -8.23 2.63 -1.49
C ARG A 137 -8.33 1.10 -1.60
N GLU A 138 -7.23 0.40 -1.85
CA GLU A 138 -7.23 -1.07 -1.91
C GLU A 138 -7.57 -1.73 -0.57
N LEU A 139 -7.20 -1.13 0.58
CA LEU A 139 -7.66 -1.64 1.89
C LEU A 139 -9.18 -1.57 2.01
N PHE A 140 -9.80 -0.46 1.59
CA PHE A 140 -11.25 -0.31 1.59
C PHE A 140 -11.93 -1.26 0.59
N LEU A 141 -11.41 -1.37 -0.64
CA LEU A 141 -11.94 -2.30 -1.64
C LEU A 141 -11.79 -3.77 -1.21
N GLY A 142 -10.70 -4.12 -0.53
CA GLY A 142 -10.51 -5.42 0.10
C GLY A 142 -11.62 -5.73 1.10
N ALA A 143 -11.94 -4.80 1.99
CA ALA A 143 -13.02 -4.95 2.97
C ALA A 143 -14.44 -4.96 2.38
N ILE A 144 -14.63 -4.59 1.11
CA ILE A 144 -15.90 -4.82 0.39
C ILE A 144 -16.02 -6.29 -0.06
N ARG A 145 -14.88 -6.88 -0.45
CA ARG A 145 -14.82 -8.23 -1.04
C ARG A 145 -14.76 -9.31 0.04
N ASP A 146 -14.11 -9.02 1.16
CA ASP A 146 -13.82 -9.96 2.23
C ASP A 146 -14.20 -9.37 3.58
N GLU A 147 -15.11 -10.06 4.28
CA GLU A 147 -15.60 -9.67 5.59
C GLU A 147 -14.50 -9.74 6.67
N GLU A 148 -13.52 -10.64 6.54
CA GLU A 148 -12.43 -10.76 7.52
C GLU A 148 -11.51 -9.53 7.53
N LEU A 149 -11.50 -8.80 6.41
CA LEU A 149 -10.78 -7.53 6.25
C LEU A 149 -11.60 -6.33 6.74
N TYR A 150 -12.85 -6.53 7.15
CA TYR A 150 -13.71 -5.49 7.69
C TYR A 150 -13.61 -5.41 9.23
N PRO A 151 -13.59 -4.19 9.82
CA PRO A 151 -13.37 -2.91 9.15
C PRO A 151 -11.91 -2.78 8.67
N PRO A 152 -11.63 -1.98 7.62
CA PRO A 152 -10.26 -1.57 7.29
C PRO A 152 -9.58 -0.95 8.51
N ARG A 153 -8.34 -1.37 8.80
CA ARG A 153 -7.57 -0.91 9.99
C ARG A 153 -6.17 -0.42 9.63
N CYS A 154 -5.67 0.57 10.38
CA CYS A 154 -4.22 0.79 10.58
C CYS A 154 -3.85 0.17 11.93
N CYS A 155 -2.86 -0.73 11.94
CA CYS A 155 -2.46 -1.41 13.18
C CYS A 155 -3.66 -2.12 13.84
N ALA A 156 -4.11 -1.62 15.00
CA ALA A 156 -5.23 -2.16 15.75
C ALA A 156 -6.51 -1.32 15.61
N GLU A 157 -6.46 -0.15 14.97
CA GLU A 157 -7.57 0.80 14.94
C GLU A 157 -8.23 0.89 13.56
N PRO A 158 -9.57 0.92 13.48
CA PRO A 158 -10.29 1.19 12.24
C PRO A 158 -9.93 2.56 11.67
N PHE A 159 -9.89 2.68 10.34
CA PHE A 159 -9.80 4.00 9.71
C PHE A 159 -11.05 4.84 10.03
N PRO A 160 -10.92 6.18 10.16
CA PRO A 160 -12.06 7.08 10.27
C PRO A 160 -13.06 6.88 9.11
N ALA A 161 -14.35 7.02 9.39
CA ALA A 161 -15.40 6.80 8.40
C ALA A 161 -15.26 7.71 7.17
N GLU A 162 -14.79 8.94 7.38
CA GLU A 162 -14.58 9.94 6.33
C GLU A 162 -13.39 9.61 5.42
N THR A 163 -12.52 8.66 5.81
CA THR A 163 -11.43 8.21 4.95
C THR A 163 -11.99 7.50 3.72
N ALA A 164 -13.09 6.74 3.86
CA ALA A 164 -13.71 6.03 2.74
C ALA A 164 -14.12 7.00 1.61
N SER A 165 -14.77 8.12 1.94
CA SER A 165 -15.26 9.08 0.96
C SER A 165 -14.15 9.88 0.27
N GLN A 166 -12.94 9.91 0.84
CA GLN A 166 -11.77 10.55 0.23
C GLN A 166 -11.07 9.64 -0.78
N VAL A 167 -11.23 8.32 -0.65
CA VAL A 167 -10.48 7.34 -1.46
C VAL A 167 -11.33 6.51 -2.41
N LEU A 168 -12.64 6.39 -2.15
CA LEU A 168 -13.60 5.65 -2.96
C LEU A 168 -14.39 6.58 -3.90
N GLY A 169 -14.75 6.09 -5.09
CA GLY A 169 -15.74 6.74 -5.93
C GLY A 169 -17.16 6.46 -5.43
N ASN A 170 -18.16 7.20 -5.92
CA ASN A 170 -19.55 7.13 -5.42
C ASN A 170 -20.10 5.71 -5.36
N ASN A 171 -20.02 4.95 -6.46
CA ASN A 171 -20.55 3.58 -6.52
C ASN A 171 -19.84 2.63 -5.53
N GLU A 172 -18.55 2.85 -5.29
CA GLU A 172 -17.75 2.03 -4.38
C GLU A 172 -18.03 2.40 -2.93
N LEU A 173 -18.25 3.69 -2.66
CA LEU A 173 -18.63 4.18 -1.35
C LEU A 173 -20.03 3.67 -0.96
N ASP A 174 -20.98 3.68 -1.89
CA ASP A 174 -22.32 3.12 -1.68
C ASP A 174 -22.25 1.62 -1.38
N ASN A 175 -21.45 0.87 -2.15
CA ASN A 175 -21.22 -0.55 -1.93
C ASN A 175 -20.53 -0.81 -0.58
N PHE A 176 -19.51 -0.03 -0.23
CA PHE A 176 -18.84 -0.11 1.07
C PHE A 176 -19.81 0.12 2.23
N ASN A 177 -20.70 1.11 2.12
CA ASN A 177 -21.72 1.39 3.15
C ASN A 177 -22.77 0.27 3.24
N GLN A 178 -23.17 -0.32 2.10
CA GLN A 178 -24.07 -1.46 2.07
C GLN A 178 -23.43 -2.67 2.76
N LYS A 179 -22.16 -2.96 2.44
CA LYS A 179 -21.38 -4.04 3.08
C LYS A 179 -21.12 -3.78 4.55
N ALA A 180 -20.82 -2.54 4.95
CA ALA A 180 -20.72 -2.15 6.35
C ALA A 180 -22.01 -2.47 7.12
N THR A 181 -23.17 -2.13 6.56
CA THR A 181 -24.47 -2.43 7.16
C THR A 181 -24.71 -3.94 7.26
N GLU A 182 -24.35 -4.70 6.23
CA GLU A 182 -24.44 -6.16 6.24
C GLU A 182 -23.54 -6.78 7.31
N TYR A 183 -22.25 -6.43 7.33
CA TYR A 183 -21.25 -7.03 8.19
C TYR A 183 -21.45 -6.69 9.68
N THR A 184 -21.93 -5.49 9.97
CA THR A 184 -22.20 -5.04 11.35
C THR A 184 -23.58 -5.46 11.86
N ALA A 185 -24.45 -6.02 11.02
CA ALA A 185 -25.78 -6.44 11.44
C ALA A 185 -25.72 -7.65 12.38
N GLU A 186 -26.33 -7.51 13.56
CA GLU A 186 -26.46 -8.59 14.56
C GLU A 186 -27.18 -9.83 13.99
N ARG A 187 -28.16 -9.62 13.10
CA ARG A 187 -28.92 -10.69 12.47
C ARG A 187 -29.10 -10.39 10.99
N ARG A 188 -28.35 -11.10 10.17
CA ARG A 188 -28.41 -10.98 8.71
C ARG A 188 -29.57 -11.79 8.15
N VAL A 189 -30.34 -11.15 7.28
CA VAL A 189 -31.42 -11.77 6.53
C VAL A 189 -31.10 -11.60 5.06
N TYR A 190 -31.19 -12.68 4.31
CA TYR A 190 -30.92 -12.70 2.88
C TYR A 190 -32.17 -13.07 2.12
N CYS A 191 -32.29 -12.56 0.89
CA CYS A 191 -33.36 -12.96 0.01
C CYS A 191 -33.27 -14.46 -0.27
N ALA A 192 -34.39 -15.18 -0.07
CA ALA A 192 -34.42 -16.63 -0.28
C ALA A 192 -34.42 -17.04 -1.76
N ASP A 193 -34.58 -16.08 -2.68
CA ASP A 193 -34.48 -16.33 -4.11
C ASP A 193 -33.01 -16.54 -4.51
N PRO A 194 -32.62 -17.73 -5.02
CA PRO A 194 -31.24 -18.01 -5.40
C PRO A 194 -30.69 -17.05 -6.45
N GLY A 195 -31.54 -16.50 -7.32
CA GLY A 195 -31.15 -15.51 -8.34
C GLY A 195 -30.91 -14.10 -7.79
N CYS A 196 -31.28 -13.85 -6.53
CA CYS A 196 -31.12 -12.55 -5.87
C CYS A 196 -30.13 -12.65 -4.72
N SER A 197 -30.43 -13.47 -3.70
CA SER A 197 -29.59 -13.70 -2.52
C SER A 197 -29.07 -12.42 -1.82
N SER A 198 -29.68 -11.27 -2.07
CA SER A 198 -29.21 -9.99 -1.56
C SER A 198 -29.47 -9.87 -0.07
N PHE A 199 -28.60 -9.13 0.62
CA PHE A 199 -28.79 -8.76 2.01
C PHE A 199 -30.02 -7.82 2.14
N ILE A 200 -30.84 -8.08 3.15
CA ILE A 200 -32.04 -7.30 3.44
C ILE A 200 -31.83 -6.53 4.74
N PRO A 201 -31.78 -5.19 4.69
CA PRO A 201 -31.58 -4.38 5.88
C PRO A 201 -32.77 -4.53 6.83
N GLN A 202 -32.53 -4.42 8.14
CA GLN A 202 -33.58 -4.53 9.15
C GLN A 202 -34.71 -3.52 8.96
N SER A 203 -34.42 -2.34 8.40
CA SER A 203 -35.41 -1.32 8.06
C SER A 203 -36.44 -1.79 7.03
N ALA A 204 -36.12 -2.80 6.22
CA ALA A 204 -37.01 -3.40 5.23
C ALA A 204 -37.84 -4.58 5.80
N ILE A 205 -37.71 -4.88 7.10
CA ILE A 205 -38.40 -5.98 7.78
C ILE A 205 -39.26 -5.40 8.90
N GLN A 206 -40.58 -5.54 8.81
CA GLN A 206 -41.50 -5.15 9.88
C GLN A 206 -42.08 -6.39 10.54
N SER A 207 -41.88 -6.49 11.86
CA SER A 207 -42.19 -7.69 12.65
C SER A 207 -41.49 -8.92 12.09
N ASP A 208 -42.21 -9.75 11.32
CA ASP A 208 -41.74 -11.01 10.76
C ASP A 208 -41.82 -11.08 9.24
N VAL A 209 -42.26 -10.00 8.58
CA VAL A 209 -42.42 -9.94 7.13
C VAL A 209 -41.71 -8.70 6.61
N GLY A 210 -40.86 -8.88 5.61
CA GLY A 210 -40.20 -7.81 4.88
C GLY A 210 -40.30 -8.02 3.38
N THR A 211 -39.81 -7.03 2.64
CA THR A 211 -39.73 -7.07 1.18
C THR A 211 -38.28 -6.89 0.77
N CYS A 212 -37.79 -7.74 -0.13
CA CYS A 212 -36.46 -7.58 -0.69
C CYS A 212 -36.39 -6.28 -1.52
N PRO A 213 -35.47 -5.34 -1.23
CA PRO A 213 -35.39 -4.08 -1.98
C PRO A 213 -34.97 -4.29 -3.44
N GLU A 214 -34.22 -5.35 -3.74
CA GLU A 214 -33.70 -5.64 -5.08
C GLU A 214 -34.76 -6.28 -6.01
N CYS A 215 -35.43 -7.35 -5.54
CA CYS A 215 -36.33 -8.16 -6.39
C CYS A 215 -37.81 -8.08 -5.99
N GLN A 216 -38.14 -7.31 -4.94
CA GLN A 216 -39.51 -7.09 -4.45
C GLN A 216 -40.24 -8.36 -3.96
N LYS A 217 -39.55 -9.49 -3.79
CA LYS A 217 -40.11 -10.71 -3.20
C LYS A 217 -40.28 -10.57 -1.69
N LEU A 218 -41.32 -11.20 -1.15
CA LEU A 218 -41.57 -11.27 0.29
C LEU A 218 -40.53 -12.14 0.99
N VAL A 219 -40.11 -11.70 2.16
CA VAL A 219 -39.10 -12.37 2.97
C VAL A 219 -39.68 -12.53 4.37
N ALA A 220 -39.79 -13.77 4.84
CA ALA A 220 -40.25 -14.06 6.19
C ALA A 220 -39.05 -14.26 7.12
N LYS A 221 -39.09 -13.64 8.29
CA LYS A 221 -38.09 -13.79 9.35
C LYS A 221 -38.16 -15.23 9.87
N ARG A 222 -37.31 -16.13 9.37
CA ARG A 222 -37.23 -17.49 9.92
C ARG A 222 -36.59 -17.41 11.32
N PHE A 223 -37.42 -17.55 12.35
CA PHE A 223 -36.95 -17.85 13.71
C PHE A 223 -36.35 -19.25 13.72
N ILE A 224 -35.03 -19.35 13.48
CA ILE A 224 -34.30 -20.52 13.93
C ILE A 224 -34.20 -20.37 15.45
N HIS A 225 -35.09 -21.02 16.18
CA HIS A 225 -34.88 -21.32 17.60
C HIS A 225 -33.78 -22.38 17.65
N GLY A 226 -32.60 -21.98 18.11
CA GLY A 226 -31.48 -22.85 18.45
C GLY A 226 -31.05 -22.54 19.86
#